data_AF-D3PIA0-F1
#
_entry.id   AF-D3PIA0-F1
#
_cell.length_a   1.000
_cell.length_b   1.000
_cell.length_c   1.000
_cell.angle_alpha   90.00
_cell.angle_beta   90.00
_cell.angle_gamma   90.00
#
_symmetry.space_group_name_H-M   'P 1'
#
loop_
_entity.id
_entity.type
_entity.pdbx_description
1 polymer ?
#
loop_
_entity_poly.entity_id
_entity_poly.type
_entity_poly.pdbx_seq_one_letter_code
_entity_poly.pdbx_strand_id
1 'polypeptide(L)'
;MDNWAAMALGYQSIHNNSVDKQKDGNNSEDMSQRSKVISLYKQLIYLGKDYPKDPSSFQRKCHDAFARNKKLSDPDEIEACITKGEYIVKELEAMYKLKKYRTIKRRYYDEPL
;
A
#
# COMPACT_ATOMS: atom_id res chain seq x y z
N MET A 1 -3.60 -29.32 40.73
CA MET A 1 -4.58 -28.35 40.18
C MET A 1 -3.77 -27.36 39.38
N ASP A 2 -3.73 -27.60 38.08
CA ASP A 2 -2.58 -27.26 37.27
C ASP A 2 -2.61 -25.80 36.83
N ASN A 3 -1.46 -25.14 36.97
CA ASN A 3 -1.20 -23.72 36.65
C ASN A 3 -1.45 -23.37 35.16
N TRP A 4 -1.79 -24.36 34.34
CA TRP A 4 -2.26 -24.26 32.96
C TRP A 4 -3.62 -23.53 32.85
N ALA A 5 -4.55 -23.78 33.78
CA ALA A 5 -5.89 -23.18 33.73
C ALA A 5 -5.89 -21.67 34.02
N ALA A 6 -4.94 -21.20 34.85
CA ALA A 6 -4.78 -19.77 35.17
C ALA A 6 -4.19 -18.96 34.01
N MET A 7 -3.33 -19.57 33.17
CA MET A 7 -2.79 -18.91 31.97
C MET A 7 -3.85 -18.77 30.85
N ALA A 8 -4.77 -19.73 30.71
CA ALA A 8 -5.80 -19.69 29.68
C ALA A 8 -6.81 -18.54 29.88
N LEU A 9 -7.12 -18.19 31.13
CA LEU A 9 -8.01 -17.08 31.46
C LEU A 9 -7.36 -15.70 31.24
N GLY A 10 -6.03 -15.61 31.26
CA GLY A 10 -5.30 -14.38 30.94
C GLY A 10 -5.09 -14.15 29.43
N TYR A 11 -5.22 -15.18 28.61
CA TYR A 11 -4.92 -15.11 27.17
C TYR A 11 -6.14 -14.80 26.29
N GLN A 12 -7.36 -14.98 26.81
CA GLN A 12 -8.61 -14.79 26.06
C GLN A 12 -9.11 -13.33 26.03
N SER A 13 -8.27 -12.34 26.34
CA SER A 13 -8.67 -10.91 26.40
C SER A 13 -8.20 -10.05 25.21
N ILE A 14 -7.51 -10.61 24.21
CA ILE A 14 -6.92 -9.79 23.12
C ILE A 14 -7.66 -9.92 21.79
N HIS A 15 -8.62 -10.82 21.65
CA HIS A 15 -9.40 -10.93 20.41
C HIS A 15 -10.89 -11.03 20.74
N ASN A 16 -11.61 -9.90 20.67
CA ASN A 16 -12.67 -9.70 19.68
C ASN A 16 -13.49 -8.43 19.94
N ASN A 17 -13.84 -7.78 18.81
CA ASN A 17 -14.95 -6.86 18.57
C ASN A 17 -14.86 -5.41 19.06
N SER A 18 -14.71 -4.48 18.11
CA SER A 18 -15.90 -3.79 17.59
C SER A 18 -15.65 -3.20 16.20
N VAL A 19 -16.54 -3.58 15.29
CA VAL A 19 -16.76 -3.00 13.98
C VAL A 19 -17.26 -1.55 14.12
N ASP A 20 -16.85 -0.71 13.18
CA ASP A 20 -17.42 0.56 12.72
C ASP A 20 -17.30 1.89 13.51
N LYS A 21 -16.62 2.82 12.79
CA LYS A 21 -16.91 4.25 12.58
C LYS A 21 -16.54 5.26 13.67
N GLN A 22 -15.35 5.84 13.48
CA GLN A 22 -15.22 7.28 13.21
C GLN A 22 -14.66 7.38 11.78
N LYS A 23 -15.49 7.53 10.74
CA LYS A 23 -15.80 8.83 10.13
C LYS A 23 -14.75 9.90 10.48
N ASP A 24 -13.61 9.85 9.78
CA ASP A 24 -12.85 11.06 9.49
C ASP A 24 -13.73 11.90 8.54
N GLY A 25 -14.71 12.57 9.15
CA GLY A 25 -15.43 13.65 8.53
C GLY A 25 -14.47 14.82 8.35
N ASN A 26 -14.31 15.20 7.09
CA ASN A 26 -13.76 16.47 6.62
C ASN A 26 -12.24 16.63 6.69
N ASN A 27 -11.57 16.03 5.71
CA ASN A 27 -10.56 16.73 4.90
C ASN A 27 -10.53 16.22 3.45
N SER A 28 -11.69 15.78 2.93
CA SER A 28 -11.91 15.62 1.48
C SER A 28 -12.72 16.82 0.99
N GLU A 29 -12.20 18.03 1.22
CA GLU A 29 -12.48 19.10 0.27
C GLU A 29 -12.17 18.54 -1.11
N ASP A 30 -13.11 18.70 -2.05
CA ASP A 30 -13.07 18.19 -3.42
C ASP A 30 -11.68 18.45 -4.05
N MET A 31 -10.77 17.50 -3.85
CA MET A 31 -9.42 17.60 -4.35
C MET A 31 -9.57 17.39 -5.84
N SER A 32 -9.47 18.50 -6.58
CA SER A 32 -9.45 18.53 -8.03
C SER A 32 -8.68 17.33 -8.56
N GLN A 33 -9.22 16.65 -9.58
CA GLN A 33 -8.60 15.45 -10.17
C GLN A 33 -7.10 15.66 -10.46
N ARG A 34 -6.71 16.88 -10.82
CA ARG A 34 -5.31 17.30 -10.97
C ARG A 34 -4.46 17.06 -9.71
N SER A 35 -4.96 17.45 -8.54
CA SER A 35 -4.28 17.28 -7.26
C SER A 35 -4.14 15.80 -6.88
N LYS A 36 -5.16 14.98 -7.13
CA LYS A 36 -5.10 13.51 -6.96
C LYS A 36 -3.99 12.90 -7.82
N VAL A 37 -3.95 13.26 -9.12
CA VAL A 37 -2.92 12.79 -10.06
C VAL A 37 -1.51 13.19 -9.61
N ILE A 38 -1.32 14.43 -9.14
CA ILE A 38 -0.01 14.90 -8.64
C ILE A 38 0.41 14.13 -7.39
N SER A 39 -0.50 13.90 -6.46
CA SER A 39 -0.23 13.12 -5.24
C SER A 39 0.19 11.70 -5.60
N LEU A 40 -0.59 11.04 -6.46
CA LEU A 40 -0.34 9.69 -6.95
C LEU A 40 1.02 9.58 -7.64
N TYR A 41 1.38 10.55 -8.48
CA TYR A 41 2.69 10.60 -9.14
C TYR A 41 3.84 10.66 -8.12
N LYS A 42 3.75 11.55 -7.13
CA LYS A 42 4.78 11.67 -6.08
C LYS A 42 4.90 10.39 -5.27
N GLN A 43 3.78 9.77 -4.92
CA GLN A 43 3.73 8.52 -4.17
C GLN A 43 4.38 7.37 -4.94
N LEU A 44 4.06 7.23 -6.23
CA LEU A 44 4.66 6.19 -7.09
C LEU A 44 6.18 6.37 -7.22
N ILE A 45 6.66 7.59 -7.44
CA ILE A 45 8.11 7.86 -7.53
C ILE A 45 8.82 7.56 -6.21
N TYR A 46 8.19 7.85 -5.07
CA TYR A 46 8.72 7.51 -3.75
C TYR A 46 8.83 6.00 -3.54
N LEU A 47 7.74 5.26 -3.77
CA LEU A 47 7.71 3.79 -3.64
C LEU A 47 8.64 3.09 -4.65
N GLY A 48 8.83 3.69 -5.82
CA GLY A 48 9.71 3.19 -6.87
C GLY A 48 11.20 3.14 -6.49
N LYS A 49 11.63 3.84 -5.42
CA LYS A 49 13.02 3.81 -4.95
C LYS A 49 13.44 2.44 -4.40
N ASP A 50 12.50 1.73 -3.78
CA ASP A 50 12.74 0.41 -3.19
C ASP A 50 12.47 -0.75 -4.16
N TYR A 51 12.22 -0.43 -5.43
CA TYR A 51 11.91 -1.42 -6.46
C TYR A 51 13.12 -2.37 -6.65
N PRO A 52 12.92 -3.71 -6.60
CA PRO A 52 14.01 -4.67 -6.53
C PRO A 52 14.90 -4.76 -7.78
N LYS A 53 14.47 -4.19 -8.91
CA LYS A 53 15.29 -4.10 -10.13
C LYS A 53 16.03 -2.76 -10.15
N ASP A 54 16.02 -2.08 -11.28
CA ASP A 54 16.56 -0.72 -11.41
C ASP A 54 15.47 0.33 -11.10
N PRO A 55 15.65 1.17 -10.05
CA PRO A 55 14.73 2.25 -9.73
C PRO A 55 14.56 3.26 -10.88
N SER A 56 15.62 3.50 -11.67
CA SER A 56 15.56 4.44 -12.80
C SER A 56 14.60 3.95 -13.89
N SER A 57 14.66 2.66 -14.22
CA SER A 57 13.73 2.03 -15.16
C SER A 57 12.26 2.14 -14.73
N PHE A 58 11.98 2.04 -13.42
CA PHE A 58 10.63 2.19 -12.88
C PHE A 58 10.14 3.64 -12.99
N GLN A 59 10.98 4.59 -12.56
CA GLN A 59 10.66 6.02 -12.65
C GLN A 59 10.39 6.44 -14.10
N ARG A 60 11.20 5.98 -15.06
CA ARG A 60 10.98 6.23 -16.49
C ARG A 60 9.64 5.66 -16.96
N LYS A 61 9.31 4.42 -16.60
CA LYS A 61 8.02 3.79 -16.97
C LYS A 61 6.82 4.51 -16.38
N CYS A 62 6.92 4.96 -15.11
CA CYS A 62 5.90 5.78 -14.50
C CYS A 62 5.74 7.09 -15.27
N HIS A 63 6.82 7.82 -15.51
CA HIS A 63 6.79 9.06 -16.26
C HIS A 63 6.17 8.88 -17.66
N ASP A 64 6.61 7.86 -18.41
CA ASP A 64 6.08 7.53 -19.73
C ASP A 64 4.57 7.24 -19.68
N ALA A 65 4.07 6.57 -18.64
CA ALA A 65 2.64 6.28 -18.48
C ALA A 65 1.82 7.56 -18.26
N PHE A 66 2.26 8.46 -17.38
CA PHE A 66 1.59 9.76 -17.18
C PHE A 66 1.71 10.66 -18.41
N ALA A 67 2.83 10.62 -19.12
CA ALA A 67 3.04 11.40 -20.35
C ALA A 67 2.09 10.97 -21.48
N ARG A 68 1.87 9.65 -21.67
CA ARG A 68 0.90 9.13 -22.65
C ARG A 68 -0.53 9.61 -22.37
N ASN A 69 -0.90 9.73 -21.10
CA ASN A 69 -2.23 10.11 -20.66
C ASN A 69 -2.43 11.62 -20.49
N LYS A 70 -1.45 12.45 -20.86
CA LYS A 70 -1.48 13.91 -20.66
C LYS A 70 -2.64 14.63 -21.35
N LYS A 71 -3.13 14.09 -22.47
CA LYS A 71 -4.18 14.72 -23.30
C LYS A 71 -5.60 14.25 -22.98
N LEU A 72 -5.77 13.34 -22.01
CA LEU A 72 -7.09 12.88 -21.59
C LEU A 72 -7.85 14.05 -20.95
N SER A 73 -9.06 14.32 -21.44
CA SER A 73 -9.95 15.38 -20.92
C SER A 73 -11.25 14.84 -20.33
N ASP A 74 -11.56 13.56 -20.56
CA ASP A 74 -12.76 12.94 -20.01
C ASP A 74 -12.57 12.65 -18.50
N PRO A 75 -13.44 13.17 -17.62
CA PRO A 75 -13.28 13.01 -16.18
C PRO A 75 -13.40 11.56 -15.71
N ASP A 76 -14.20 10.73 -16.37
CA ASP A 76 -14.40 9.33 -15.98
C ASP A 76 -13.17 8.48 -16.32
N GLU A 77 -12.57 8.68 -17.49
CA GLU A 77 -11.30 8.06 -17.87
C GLU A 77 -10.13 8.45 -16.94
N ILE A 78 -10.11 9.71 -16.48
CA ILE A 78 -9.10 10.19 -15.52
C ILE A 78 -9.23 9.46 -14.19
N GLU A 79 -10.45 9.32 -13.66
CA GLU A 79 -10.69 8.62 -12.40
C GLU A 79 -10.36 7.11 -12.51
N ALA A 80 -10.67 6.49 -13.65
CA ALA A 80 -10.26 5.11 -13.94
C ALA A 80 -8.72 4.96 -13.94
N CYS A 81 -8.00 5.91 -14.52
CA CYS A 81 -6.54 5.93 -14.50
C CYS A 81 -5.98 6.13 -13.08
N ILE A 82 -6.60 6.98 -12.27
CA ILE A 82 -6.24 7.19 -10.86
C ILE A 82 -6.42 5.89 -10.09
N THR A 83 -7.58 5.24 -10.21
CA THR A 83 -7.91 3.96 -9.55
C THR A 83 -6.88 2.88 -9.91
N LYS A 84 -6.49 2.81 -11.19
CA LYS A 84 -5.43 1.89 -11.64
C LYS A 84 -4.08 2.18 -11.00
N GLY A 85 -3.71 3.46 -10.86
CA GLY A 85 -2.47 3.82 -10.18
C GLY A 85 -2.48 3.51 -8.69
N GLU A 86 -3.62 3.69 -8.01
CA GLU A 86 -3.80 3.31 -6.60
C GLU A 86 -3.67 1.79 -6.39
N TYR A 87 -4.14 1.00 -7.35
CA TYR A 87 -3.93 -0.45 -7.34
C TYR A 87 -2.43 -0.79 -7.41
N ILE A 88 -1.68 -0.16 -8.32
CA ILE A 88 -0.23 -0.35 -8.44
C ILE A 88 0.51 0.03 -7.15
N VAL A 89 0.09 1.12 -6.49
CA VAL A 89 0.62 1.51 -5.18
C VAL A 89 0.47 0.37 -4.17
N LYS A 90 -0.71 -0.23 -4.06
CA LYS A 90 -0.97 -1.36 -3.14
C LYS A 90 -0.12 -2.58 -3.48
N GLU A 91 0.10 -2.86 -4.76
CA GLU A 91 0.99 -3.93 -5.20
C GLU A 91 2.44 -3.69 -4.76
N LEU A 92 2.95 -2.47 -4.92
CA LEU A 92 4.30 -2.10 -4.48
C LEU A 92 4.46 -2.22 -2.96
N GLU A 93 3.48 -1.77 -2.19
CA GLU A 93 3.47 -1.93 -0.74
C GLU A 93 3.45 -3.41 -0.33
N ALA A 94 2.65 -4.24 -1.00
CA ALA A 94 2.61 -5.67 -0.77
C ALA A 94 3.97 -6.33 -1.07
N MET A 95 4.60 -5.97 -2.19
CA MET A 95 5.95 -6.45 -2.54
C MET A 95 6.99 -6.04 -1.48
N TYR A 96 6.92 -4.80 -0.98
CA TYR A 96 7.80 -4.33 0.08
C TYR A 96 7.62 -5.15 1.38
N LYS A 97 6.37 -5.35 1.81
CA LYS A 97 6.03 -6.17 2.99
C LYS A 97 6.53 -7.61 2.83
N LEU A 98 6.34 -8.20 1.66
CA LEU A 98 6.80 -9.55 1.33
C LEU A 98 8.33 -9.66 1.40
N LYS A 99 9.06 -8.70 0.82
CA LYS A 99 10.54 -8.64 0.88
C LYS A 99 11.04 -8.55 2.32
N LYS A 100 10.40 -7.70 3.14
CA LYS A 100 10.69 -7.55 4.57
C LYS A 100 10.45 -8.86 5.32
N TYR A 101 9.29 -9.50 5.13
CA TYR A 101 8.97 -10.78 5.73
C TYR A 101 9.97 -11.87 5.36
N ARG A 102 10.32 -12.01 4.06
CA ARG A 102 11.34 -12.98 3.60
C ARG A 102 12.69 -12.77 4.27
N THR A 103 13.11 -11.52 4.45
CA THR A 103 14.37 -11.19 5.10
C THR A 103 14.37 -11.56 6.59
N ILE A 104 13.29 -11.26 7.29
CA ILE A 104 13.11 -11.62 8.71
C ILE A 104 13.07 -13.14 8.84
N LYS A 105 12.26 -13.83 8.02
CA LYS A 105 12.14 -15.29 8.08
C LYS A 105 13.50 -15.97 7.96
N ARG A 106 14.29 -15.59 6.95
CA ARG A 106 15.64 -16.14 6.73
C ARG A 106 16.64 -15.88 7.87
N ARG A 107 16.45 -14.81 8.65
CA ARG A 107 17.37 -14.46 9.75
C ARG A 107 17.05 -15.18 11.07
N TYR A 108 15.79 -15.55 11.28
CA TYR A 108 15.31 -16.05 12.57
C TYR A 108 14.81 -17.49 12.53
N TYR A 109 14.56 -18.05 11.35
CA TYR A 109 14.09 -19.42 11.18
C TYR A 109 15.09 -20.16 10.29
N ASP A 110 15.87 -21.05 10.90
CA ASP A 110 16.89 -21.90 10.27
C ASP A 110 16.30 -23.09 9.48
N GLU A 111 15.08 -22.95 8.94
CA GLU A 111 14.49 -23.97 8.09
C GLU A 111 14.88 -23.71 6.62
N PRO A 112 15.62 -24.63 5.97
CA PRO A 112 15.83 -24.56 4.53
C PRO A 112 14.48 -24.76 3.82
N LEU A 113 14.27 -23.98 2.74
CA LEU A 113 13.08 -24.02 1.88
C LEU A 113 12.89 -25.38 1.21
#